data_AF-A0A7X9EH71-F1
#
_entry.id   AF-A0A7X9EH71-F1
#
_cell.length_a   1.000
_cell.length_b   1.000
_cell.length_c   1.000
_cell.angle_alpha   90.00
_cell.angle_beta   90.00
_cell.angle_gamma   90.00
#
_symmetry.space_group_name_H-M   'P 1'
#
loop_
_entity.id
_entity.type
_entity.pdbx_description
1 polymer ?
#
loop_
_entity_poly.entity_id
_entity_poly.type
_entity_poly.pdbx_seq_one_letter_code
_entity_poly.pdbx_strand_id
1 'polypeptide(L)'
;LSISSDPNNLKVAVGFLGKGDYVGLGALVQGPPQPNSLVAQKNTRILFIPKEKLEHLISTEPELGLRLYRSIAEHLVNTMMKMSQKK
;
A
#
# COMPACT_ATOMS: atom_id res chain seq x y z
N LEU A 1 2.99 4.11 9.86
CA LEU A 1 1.67 4.68 9.50
C LEU A 1 0.61 3.87 10.21
N SER A 2 -0.51 4.47 10.61
CA SER A 2 -1.72 3.73 10.98
C SER A 2 -2.75 3.82 9.87
N ILE A 3 -3.54 2.76 9.71
CA ILE A 3 -4.70 2.74 8.83
C ILE A 3 -5.92 3.05 9.70
N SER A 4 -6.75 4.00 9.28
CA SER A 4 -8.05 4.27 9.88
C SER A 4 -9.15 4.07 8.84
N SER A 5 -10.22 3.37 9.20
CA SER A 5 -11.39 3.15 8.34
C SER A 5 -12.51 4.17 8.57
N ASP A 6 -12.36 5.04 9.58
CA ASP A 6 -13.32 6.09 9.89
C ASP A 6 -12.72 7.45 9.47
N PRO A 7 -13.23 8.07 8.39
CA PRO A 7 -12.73 9.37 7.94
C PRO A 7 -13.00 10.51 8.94
N ASN A 8 -13.96 10.35 9.85
CA ASN A 8 -14.28 11.34 10.89
C ASN A 8 -13.49 11.09 12.19
N ASN A 9 -12.91 9.90 12.36
CA ASN A 9 -12.17 9.53 13.56
C ASN A 9 -10.85 8.81 13.26
N LEU A 10 -9.87 9.60 12.87
CA LEU A 10 -8.50 9.15 12.56
C LEU A 10 -7.75 8.53 13.75
N LYS A 11 -8.28 8.57 14.98
CA LYS A 11 -7.67 7.99 16.18
C LYS A 11 -7.92 6.48 16.30
N VAL A 12 -8.94 5.95 15.63
CA VAL A 12 -9.23 4.52 15.63
C VAL A 12 -8.37 3.85 14.55
N ALA A 13 -7.27 3.24 14.98
CA ALA A 13 -6.39 2.48 14.11
C ALA A 13 -6.91 1.05 13.93
N VAL A 14 -7.13 0.64 12.68
CA VAL A 14 -7.50 -0.74 12.31
C VAL A 14 -6.30 -1.57 11.85
N GLY A 15 -5.14 -0.94 11.70
CA GLY A 15 -3.90 -1.59 11.31
C GLY A 15 -2.71 -0.63 11.35
N PHE A 16 -1.51 -1.21 11.29
CA PHE A 16 -0.25 -0.46 11.29
C PHE A 16 0.65 -0.92 10.16
N LEU A 17 1.33 0.03 9.54
CA LEU A 17 2.32 -0.17 8.49
C LEU A 17 3.67 0.40 8.92
N GLY A 18 4.74 -0.33 8.60
CA GLY A 18 6.13 -0.02 8.91
C GLY A 18 6.99 0.17 7.66
N LYS A 19 8.31 0.11 7.89
CA LYS A 19 9.30 0.23 6.81
C LYS A 19 9.20 -0.97 5.88
N GLY A 20 9.15 -0.72 4.57
CA GLY A 20 9.06 -1.76 3.55
C GLY A 20 7.63 -2.21 3.23
N ASP A 21 6.64 -1.70 3.96
CA ASP A 21 5.24 -1.91 3.62
C ASP A 21 4.79 -0.98 2.50
N TYR A 22 3.78 -1.41 1.77
CA TYR A 22 3.17 -0.65 0.69
C TYR A 22 1.91 0.07 1.17
N VAL A 23 1.63 1.22 0.55
CA VAL A 23 0.43 2.04 0.79
C VAL A 23 -0.34 2.20 -0.51
N GLY A 24 -1.67 2.35 -0.43
CA GLY A 24 -2.50 2.59 -1.61
C GLY A 24 -2.66 1.38 -2.55
N LEU A 25 -2.23 0.18 -2.15
CA LEU A 25 -2.38 -1.04 -2.96
C LEU A 25 -3.84 -1.31 -3.33
N GLY A 26 -4.80 -1.01 -2.45
CA GLY A 26 -6.22 -1.11 -2.76
C GLY A 26 -6.61 -0.23 -3.96
N ALA A 27 -6.13 1.01 -4.02
CA ALA A 27 -6.38 1.90 -5.15
C ALA A 27 -5.70 1.41 -6.44
N LEU A 28 -4.54 0.76 -6.32
CA LEU A 28 -3.84 0.16 -7.46
C LEU A 28 -4.57 -1.08 -8.02
N VAL A 29 -5.13 -1.93 -7.14
CA VAL A 29 -5.75 -3.21 -7.52
C VAL A 29 -7.24 -3.06 -7.86
N GLN A 30 -7.97 -2.25 -7.10
CA GLN A 30 -9.44 -2.12 -7.17
C GLN A 30 -9.90 -0.75 -7.71
N GLY A 31 -9.00 0.22 -7.82
CA GLY A 31 -9.32 1.60 -8.20
C GLY A 31 -9.76 2.49 -7.03
N PRO A 32 -9.79 3.83 -7.21
CA PRO A 32 -10.35 4.77 -6.24
C PRO A 32 -11.89 4.86 -6.32
N PRO A 33 -12.58 5.36 -5.27
CA PRO A 33 -12.04 5.80 -3.98
C PRO A 33 -11.78 4.64 -3.03
N GLN A 34 -10.87 4.84 -2.08
CA GLN A 34 -10.61 3.90 -1.00
C GLN A 34 -11.12 4.52 0.32
N PRO A 35 -11.88 3.81 1.15
CA PRO A 35 -12.52 4.37 2.35
C PRO A 35 -11.53 4.57 3.52
N ASN A 36 -10.26 4.20 3.34
CA ASN A 36 -9.27 4.21 4.40
C ASN A 36 -8.36 5.44 4.34
N SER A 37 -8.10 6.02 5.50
CA SER A 37 -7.08 7.06 5.70
C SER A 37 -5.78 6.47 6.25
N LEU A 38 -4.65 7.08 5.88
CA LEU A 38 -3.33 6.75 6.41
C LEU A 38 -2.80 7.91 7.23
N VAL A 39 -2.42 7.65 8.48
CA VAL A 39 -1.96 8.68 9.41
C VAL A 39 -0.51 8.40 9.82
N ALA A 40 0.34 9.42 9.72
CA ALA A 40 1.70 9.37 10.21
C ALA A 40 1.71 9.49 11.75
N GLN A 41 2.14 8.41 12.42
CA GLN A 41 2.26 8.35 13.87
C GLN A 41 3.60 8.90 14.39
N LYS A 42 4.54 9.16 13.47
CA LYS A 42 5.87 9.71 13.72
C LYS A 42 6.40 10.30 12.42
N ASN A 43 7.54 10.99 12.49
CA ASN A 43 8.23 11.48 11.30
C ASN A 43 8.51 10.31 10.33
N THR A 44 7.86 10.34 9.16
CA THR A 44 7.77 9.21 8.23
C THR A 44 8.12 9.70 6.84
N ARG A 45 9.04 9.00 6.17
CA ARG A 45 9.35 9.22 4.76
C ARG A 45 8.65 8.18 3.91
N ILE A 46 8.06 8.63 2.80
CA ILE A 46 7.33 7.78 1.86
C ILE A 46 7.95 7.99 0.49
N LEU A 47 8.21 6.89 -0.23
CA LEU A 47 8.44 6.94 -1.67
C LEU A 47 7.07 6.98 -2.34
N PHE A 48 6.71 8.13 -2.90
CA PHE A 48 5.45 8.29 -3.62
C PHE A 48 5.68 8.20 -5.12
N ILE A 49 4.96 7.30 -5.78
CA ILE A 49 4.96 7.15 -7.23
C ILE A 49 3.57 7.56 -7.73
N PRO A 50 3.44 8.69 -8.44
CA PRO A 50 2.20 9.08 -9.09
C PRO A 50 1.73 8.01 -10.07
N LYS A 51 0.41 7.85 -10.22
CA LYS A 51 -0.18 6.84 -11.11
C LYS A 51 0.32 6.99 -12.54
N GLU A 52 0.37 8.21 -13.04
CA GLU A 52 0.77 8.53 -14.41
C GLU A 52 2.26 8.18 -14.65
N LYS A 53 3.11 8.39 -13.63
CA LYS A 53 4.52 8.00 -13.69
C LYS A 53 4.69 6.48 -13.66
N LEU A 54 3.86 5.80 -12.86
CA LEU A 54 3.86 4.34 -12.81
C LEU A 54 3.41 3.75 -14.15
N GLU A 55 2.33 4.24 -14.72
CA GLU A 55 1.81 3.83 -16.04
C GLU A 55 2.84 4.10 -17.14
N HIS A 56 3.47 5.28 -17.13
CA HIS A 56 4.53 5.61 -18.06
C HIS A 56 5.71 4.63 -17.94
N LEU A 57 6.19 4.38 -16.72
CA LEU A 57 7.29 3.45 -16.46
C LEU A 57 6.96 2.03 -16.94
N ILE A 58 5.73 1.55 -16.74
CA ILE A 58 5.30 0.23 -17.23
C ILE A 58 5.30 0.21 -18.77
N SER A 59 4.89 1.31 -19.41
CA SER A 59 4.86 1.41 -20.87
C SER A 59 6.25 1.48 -21.51
N THR A 60 7.21 2.16 -20.88
CA THR A 60 8.56 2.36 -21.41
C THR A 60 9.54 1.26 -20.98
N GLU A 61 9.34 0.69 -19.80
CA GLU A 61 10.20 -0.35 -19.22
C GLU A 61 9.37 -1.52 -18.66
N PRO A 62 8.79 -2.38 -19.53
CA PRO A 62 7.89 -3.46 -19.11
C PRO A 62 8.51 -4.44 -18.11
N GLU A 63 9.81 -4.74 -18.24
CA GLU A 63 10.53 -5.62 -17.31
C GLU A 63 10.58 -5.04 -15.88
N LEU A 64 10.76 -3.73 -15.75
CA LEU A 64 10.75 -3.06 -14.45
C LEU A 64 9.34 -3.06 -13.86
N GLY A 65 8.32 -2.82 -14.68
CA GLY A 65 6.92 -2.96 -14.31
C GLY A 65 6.61 -4.36 -13.77
N LEU A 66 7.03 -5.41 -14.48
CA LEU A 66 6.83 -6.80 -14.07
C LEU A 66 7.50 -7.10 -12.71
N ARG A 67 8.73 -6.62 -12.50
CA ARG A 67 9.45 -6.77 -11.23
C ARG A 67 8.73 -6.08 -10.08
N LEU A 68 8.18 -4.88 -10.32
CA LEU A 68 7.40 -4.14 -9.33
C LEU A 68 6.13 -4.92 -8.94
N TYR A 69 5.34 -5.37 -9.92
CA TYR A 69 4.13 -6.15 -9.65
C TYR A 69 4.42 -7.47 -8.93
N ARG A 70 5.52 -8.16 -9.29
CA ARG A 70 5.96 -9.36 -8.57
C ARG A 70 6.26 -9.04 -7.09
N SER A 71 6.99 -7.96 -6.81
CA SER A 71 7.29 -7.56 -5.44
C SER A 71 6.03 -7.22 -4.63
N ILE A 72 5.06 -6.55 -5.24
CA ILE A 72 3.76 -6.27 -4.61
C ILE A 72 3.00 -7.57 -4.31
N ALA A 73 2.95 -8.51 -5.27
CA ALA A 73 2.28 -9.79 -5.08
C ALA A 73 2.91 -10.62 -3.96
N GLU A 74 4.24 -10.71 -3.91
CA GLU A 74 4.99 -11.37 -2.84
C GLU A 74 4.68 -10.74 -1.47
N HIS A 75 4.62 -9.41 -1.39
CA HIS A 75 4.24 -8.71 -0.16
C HIS A 75 2.81 -9.02 0.29
N LEU A 76 1.85 -9.06 -0.64
CA LEU A 76 0.46 -9.39 -0.33
C LEU A 76 0.33 -10.81 0.22
N VAL A 77 0.97 -11.79 -0.43
CA VAL A 77 1.00 -13.19 0.00
C VAL A 77 1.59 -13.31 1.40
N ASN A 78 2.75 -12.68 1.64
CA ASN A 78 3.41 -12.69 2.95
C ASN A 78 2.53 -12.08 4.04
N THR A 79 1.82 -10.99 3.73
CA THR A 79 0.90 -10.34 4.65
C THR A 79 -0.29 -11.23 4.97
N MET A 80 -0.88 -11.90 3.97
CA MET A 80 -1.98 -12.86 4.16
C MET A 80 -1.57 -14.07 5.00
N MET A 81 -0.38 -14.63 4.78
CA MET A 81 0.14 -15.74 5.59
C MET A 81 0.32 -15.33 7.05
N LYS A 82 0.86 -14.13 7.32
CA LYS A 82 0.99 -13.60 8.68
C LYS A 82 -0.35 -13.41 9.38
N MET A 83 -1.40 -13.02 8.66
CA MET A 83 -2.75 -12.89 9.21
C MET A 83 -3.36 -14.26 9.54
N SER A 84 -3.13 -15.27 8.70
CA SER A 84 -3.64 -16.64 8.91
C SER A 84 -3.01 -17.32 10.14
N GLN A 85 -1.72 -17.05 10.41
CA GLN A 85 -1.00 -17.61 11.56
C GLN A 85 -1.32 -16.97 12.91
N LYS A 86 -2.03 -15.82 12.92
CA LYS A 86 -2.28 -15.03 14.13
C LYS A 86 -3.59 -15.39 14.86
N LYS A 87 -4.11 -16.60 14.64
CA LYS A 87 -5.31 -17.14 15.31
C LYS A 87 -4.98 -17.81 16.63
#